data_AF-A0A9P7FNG8-F1
#
_entry.id   AF-A0A9P7FNG8-F1
#
_cell.length_a   1.000
_cell.length_b   1.000
_cell.length_c   1.000
_cell.angle_alpha   90.00
_cell.angle_beta   90.00
_cell.angle_gamma   90.00
#
_symmetry.space_group_name_H-M   'P 1'
#
loop_
_entity.id
_entity.type
_entity.pdbx_description
1 polymer ?
#
loop_
_entity_poly.entity_id
_entity_poly.type
_entity_poly.pdbx_seq_one_letter_code
_entity_poly.pdbx_strand_id
1 'polypeptide(L)'
;MRANGHLTLNGKKMSKSLGNFLTLRDEIRKFGADATRLSLSDAGDGLEDANFEEKTANANILRIHTLLGWCEDMVNDESNLRHGPRTYHDDVFEHEINDLINTMPSHYEAARDWYREMASDIGMHVDLVRYWMRTAALLVTPVAPHFAEHIYSTILKSPTTIQNALWPTPEKPMDETILEAASYMRGTVKTIRDVETALLKMLQKAKGKKGQNAQQMARSTRRSRRP
;
A
#
# COMPACT_ATOMS: atom_id res chain seq x y z
N MET A 1 -20.80 -23.70 12.71
CA MET A 1 -21.24 -23.24 11.38
C MET A 1 -20.71 -21.83 11.19
N ARG A 2 -19.98 -21.52 10.09
CA ARG A 2 -19.63 -20.13 9.71
C ARG A 2 -20.64 -19.65 8.69
N ALA A 3 -21.21 -18.48 8.90
CA ALA A 3 -22.13 -17.81 7.98
C ALA A 3 -21.62 -16.39 7.72
N ASN A 4 -21.96 -15.84 6.56
CA ASN A 4 -21.65 -14.48 6.12
C ASN A 4 -22.93 -13.80 5.61
N GLY A 5 -22.93 -12.46 5.57
CA GLY A 5 -24.04 -11.71 4.99
C GLY A 5 -24.17 -11.88 3.46
N HIS A 6 -25.22 -11.28 2.89
CA HIS A 6 -25.43 -11.30 1.45
C HIS A 6 -24.51 -10.29 0.76
N LEU A 7 -24.12 -10.58 -0.48
CA LEU A 7 -23.28 -9.68 -1.26
C LEU A 7 -24.12 -8.57 -1.92
N THR A 8 -23.73 -7.33 -1.67
CA THR A 8 -24.18 -6.13 -2.38
C THR A 8 -23.15 -5.71 -3.43
N LEU A 9 -23.58 -4.98 -4.45
CA LEU A 9 -22.75 -4.48 -5.53
C LEU A 9 -22.86 -2.94 -5.57
N ASN A 10 -21.73 -2.25 -5.36
CA ASN A 10 -21.63 -0.80 -5.30
C ASN A 10 -22.66 -0.18 -4.31
N GLY A 11 -22.81 -0.79 -3.14
CA GLY A 11 -23.72 -0.36 -2.07
C GLY A 11 -25.21 -0.63 -2.36
N LYS A 12 -25.54 -1.38 -3.40
CA LYS A 12 -26.92 -1.71 -3.80
C LYS A 12 -27.12 -3.21 -3.85
N LYS A 13 -28.36 -3.65 -3.58
CA LYS A 13 -28.75 -5.06 -3.73
C LYS A 13 -28.44 -5.54 -5.14
N MET A 14 -27.81 -6.71 -5.25
CA MET A 14 -27.55 -7.34 -6.53
C MET A 14 -28.86 -7.85 -7.13
N SER A 15 -29.23 -7.38 -8.33
CA SER A 15 -30.51 -7.72 -8.97
C SER A 15 -30.41 -7.67 -10.49
N LYS A 16 -30.78 -8.78 -11.14
CA LYS A 16 -30.86 -8.89 -12.59
C LYS A 16 -31.86 -7.92 -13.21
N SER A 17 -33.01 -7.72 -12.56
CA SER A 17 -34.06 -6.83 -13.07
C SER A 17 -33.72 -5.34 -12.96
N LEU A 18 -32.83 -4.98 -12.02
CA LEU A 18 -32.35 -3.60 -11.85
C LEU A 18 -31.08 -3.31 -12.67
N GLY A 19 -30.58 -4.28 -13.43
CA GLY A 19 -29.32 -4.17 -14.17
C GLY A 19 -28.06 -4.11 -13.29
N ASN A 20 -28.20 -4.20 -11.96
CA ASN A 20 -27.10 -4.19 -10.99
C ASN A 20 -26.71 -5.63 -10.64
N PHE A 21 -26.13 -6.34 -11.59
CA PHE A 21 -25.77 -7.75 -11.44
C PHE A 21 -24.49 -8.05 -12.21
N LEU A 22 -23.57 -8.76 -11.56
CA LEU A 22 -22.35 -9.27 -12.18
C LEU A 22 -22.31 -10.79 -11.99
N THR A 23 -22.06 -11.54 -13.06
CA THR A 23 -21.72 -12.95 -12.92
C THR A 23 -20.24 -13.08 -12.58
N LEU A 24 -19.86 -14.20 -11.95
CA LEU A 24 -18.44 -14.55 -11.73
C LEU A 24 -17.61 -14.45 -13.03
N ARG A 25 -18.19 -14.86 -14.17
CA ARG A 25 -17.51 -14.78 -15.47
C ARG A 25 -17.30 -13.33 -15.91
N ASP A 26 -18.26 -12.45 -15.65
CA ASP A 26 -18.14 -11.02 -15.96
C ASP A 26 -17.08 -10.38 -15.08
N GLU A 27 -17.06 -10.70 -13.78
CA GLU A 27 -16.05 -10.21 -12.84
C GLU A 27 -14.64 -10.62 -13.26
N ILE A 28 -14.41 -11.91 -13.55
CA ILE A 28 -13.10 -12.41 -13.98
C ILE A 28 -12.68 -11.77 -15.31
N ARG A 29 -13.59 -11.59 -16.26
CA ARG A 29 -13.27 -10.93 -17.54
C ARG A 29 -12.96 -9.45 -17.38
N LYS A 30 -13.65 -8.78 -16.45
CA LYS A 30 -13.55 -7.34 -16.25
C LYS A 30 -12.33 -6.95 -15.40
N PHE A 31 -12.03 -7.73 -14.37
CA PHE A 31 -11.01 -7.38 -13.38
C PHE A 31 -9.86 -8.39 -13.29
N GLY A 32 -10.03 -9.61 -13.80
CA GLY A 32 -9.08 -10.71 -13.58
C GLY A 32 -9.34 -11.41 -12.25
N ALA A 33 -8.98 -12.70 -12.19
CA ALA A 33 -9.32 -13.56 -11.05
C ALA A 33 -8.78 -13.04 -9.70
N ASP A 34 -7.52 -12.63 -9.66
CA ASP A 34 -6.87 -12.24 -8.41
C ASP A 34 -7.32 -10.87 -7.90
N ALA A 35 -7.54 -9.89 -8.79
CA ALA A 35 -8.09 -8.60 -8.38
C ALA A 35 -9.51 -8.75 -7.85
N THR A 36 -10.34 -9.59 -8.49
CA THR A 36 -11.68 -9.93 -7.98
C THR A 36 -11.59 -10.58 -6.60
N ARG A 37 -10.70 -11.55 -6.39
CA ARG A 37 -10.54 -12.23 -5.09
C ARG A 37 -10.05 -11.28 -3.99
N LEU A 38 -9.11 -10.38 -4.29
CA LEU A 38 -8.67 -9.33 -3.36
C LEU A 38 -9.84 -8.41 -2.96
N SER A 39 -10.67 -8.01 -3.93
CA SER A 39 -11.85 -7.19 -3.63
C SER A 39 -12.91 -7.94 -2.84
N LEU A 40 -13.07 -9.25 -3.06
CA LEU A 40 -13.96 -10.08 -2.26
C LEU A 40 -13.44 -10.28 -0.84
N SER A 41 -12.12 -10.37 -0.63
CA SER A 41 -11.54 -10.42 0.71
C SER A 41 -11.72 -9.11 1.50
N ASP A 42 -11.82 -7.98 0.80
CA ASP A 42 -12.05 -6.65 1.38
C ASP A 42 -13.54 -6.31 1.53
N ALA A 43 -14.44 -7.11 0.94
CA ALA A 43 -15.88 -6.81 0.88
C ALA A 43 -16.60 -6.92 2.24
N GLY A 44 -16.07 -7.71 3.17
CA GLY A 44 -16.62 -7.91 4.51
C GLY A 44 -16.42 -9.33 5.03
N ASP A 45 -16.05 -9.45 6.31
CA ASP A 45 -15.74 -10.70 7.00
C ASP A 45 -16.73 -11.06 8.13
N GLY A 46 -17.71 -10.19 8.38
CA GLY A 46 -18.74 -10.33 9.42
C GLY A 46 -20.04 -11.00 8.97
N LEU A 47 -21.07 -10.89 9.83
CA LEU A 47 -22.43 -11.35 9.55
C LEU A 47 -23.27 -10.36 8.75
N GLU A 48 -22.85 -9.10 8.72
CA GLU A 48 -23.48 -8.04 7.93
C GLU A 48 -23.27 -8.28 6.43
N ASP A 49 -24.13 -7.67 5.61
CA ASP A 49 -24.03 -7.75 4.16
C ASP A 49 -22.68 -7.19 3.68
N ALA A 50 -21.94 -8.01 2.93
CA ALA A 50 -20.68 -7.62 2.31
C ALA A 50 -20.94 -6.73 1.09
N ASN A 51 -19.98 -5.89 0.72
CA ASN A 51 -20.10 -4.99 -0.42
C ASN A 51 -18.94 -5.16 -1.40
N PHE A 52 -19.25 -5.60 -2.62
CA PHE A 52 -18.30 -5.60 -3.72
C PHE A 52 -18.35 -4.24 -4.42
N GLU A 53 -17.23 -3.52 -4.42
CA GLU A 53 -17.10 -2.23 -5.11
C GLU A 53 -16.20 -2.37 -6.33
N GLU A 54 -16.74 -2.06 -7.50
CA GLU A 54 -15.97 -2.10 -8.75
C GLU A 54 -14.81 -1.10 -8.74
N LYS A 55 -14.94 -0.01 -7.99
CA LYS A 55 -13.87 0.96 -7.78
C LYS A 55 -12.68 0.33 -7.05
N THR A 56 -12.95 -0.47 -6.02
CA THR A 56 -11.92 -1.22 -5.28
C THR A 56 -11.28 -2.29 -6.15
N ALA A 57 -12.08 -3.00 -6.97
CA ALA A 57 -11.55 -3.97 -7.94
C ALA A 57 -10.60 -3.33 -8.96
N ASN A 58 -10.96 -2.18 -9.53
CA ASN A 58 -10.07 -1.44 -10.42
C ASN A 58 -8.79 -0.97 -9.73
N ALA A 59 -8.88 -0.51 -8.48
CA ALA A 59 -7.70 -0.14 -7.69
C ALA A 59 -6.78 -1.35 -7.45
N ASN A 60 -7.35 -2.53 -7.19
CA ASN A 60 -6.58 -3.75 -6.98
C ASN A 60 -5.87 -4.24 -8.25
N ILE A 61 -6.44 -4.05 -9.45
CA ILE A 61 -5.73 -4.30 -10.71
C ILE A 61 -4.46 -3.46 -10.77
N LEU A 62 -4.59 -2.15 -10.51
CA LEU A 62 -3.45 -1.24 -10.56
C LEU A 62 -2.40 -1.61 -9.52
N ARG A 63 -2.80 -1.94 -8.28
CA ARG A 63 -1.89 -2.37 -7.21
C ARG A 63 -1.12 -3.63 -7.59
N ILE A 64 -1.81 -4.66 -8.10
CA ILE A 64 -1.17 -5.89 -8.56
C ILE A 64 -0.16 -5.57 -9.66
N HIS A 65 -0.56 -4.79 -10.67
CA HIS A 65 0.29 -4.47 -11.81
C HIS A 65 1.55 -3.69 -11.41
N THR A 66 1.41 -2.65 -10.57
CA THR A 66 2.56 -1.85 -10.13
C THR A 66 3.47 -2.63 -9.21
N LEU A 67 2.93 -3.51 -8.37
CA LEU A 67 3.72 -4.39 -7.51
C LEU A 67 4.48 -5.44 -8.32
N LEU A 68 3.86 -6.04 -9.35
CA LEU A 68 4.56 -6.95 -10.27
C LEU A 68 5.74 -6.26 -10.95
N GLY A 69 5.51 -5.10 -11.55
CA GLY A 69 6.57 -4.35 -12.22
C GLY A 69 7.71 -3.99 -11.25
N TRP A 70 7.38 -3.54 -10.04
CA TRP A 70 8.40 -3.29 -9.02
C TRP A 70 9.20 -4.55 -8.65
N CYS A 71 8.54 -5.70 -8.47
CA CYS A 71 9.21 -6.96 -8.19
C CYS A 71 10.15 -7.38 -9.33
N GLU A 72 9.74 -7.22 -10.59
CA GLU A 72 10.57 -7.48 -11.76
C GLU A 72 11.78 -6.54 -11.80
N ASP A 73 11.57 -5.24 -11.60
CA ASP A 73 12.62 -4.23 -11.58
C ASP A 73 13.66 -4.53 -10.49
N MET A 74 13.22 -4.90 -9.28
CA MET A 74 14.14 -5.23 -8.18
C MET A 74 15.01 -6.46 -8.44
N VAL A 75 14.49 -7.46 -9.15
CA VAL A 75 15.26 -8.66 -9.50
C VAL A 75 16.16 -8.40 -10.71
N ASN A 76 15.70 -7.62 -11.69
CA ASN A 76 16.50 -7.26 -12.86
C ASN A 76 17.64 -6.29 -12.51
N ASP A 77 17.40 -5.39 -11.57
CA ASP A 77 18.36 -4.38 -11.10
C ASP A 77 19.09 -4.77 -9.81
N GLU A 78 19.15 -6.08 -9.53
CA GLU A 78 19.72 -6.61 -8.29
C GLU A 78 21.15 -6.11 -8.03
N SER A 79 21.96 -5.94 -9.08
CA SER A 79 23.34 -5.46 -8.97
C SER A 79 23.46 -4.03 -8.44
N ASN A 80 22.39 -3.22 -8.56
CA ASN A 80 22.34 -1.86 -8.04
C ASN A 80 21.75 -1.81 -6.62
N LEU A 81 21.24 -2.93 -6.10
CA LEU A 81 20.85 -3.03 -4.70
C LEU A 81 22.08 -3.05 -3.81
N ARG A 82 21.90 -2.62 -2.57
CA ARG A 82 22.99 -2.58 -1.61
C ARG A 82 23.33 -4.00 -1.15
N HIS A 83 24.62 -4.30 -1.19
CA HIS A 83 25.23 -5.49 -0.58
C HIS A 83 26.07 -5.07 0.63
N GLY A 84 26.14 -5.92 1.66
CA GLY A 84 27.05 -5.73 2.80
C GLY A 84 26.34 -5.66 4.15
N PRO A 85 26.84 -4.86 5.12
CA PRO A 85 26.28 -4.86 6.47
C PRO A 85 24.88 -4.24 6.51
N ARG A 86 24.05 -4.79 7.40
CA ARG A 86 22.70 -4.28 7.69
C ARG A 86 22.78 -2.97 8.49
N THR A 87 21.83 -2.09 8.20
CA THR A 87 21.61 -0.81 8.88
C THR A 87 20.44 -0.93 9.85
N TYR A 88 20.26 0.08 10.71
CA TYR A 88 19.10 0.16 11.60
C TYR A 88 17.77 0.02 10.84
N HIS A 89 17.63 0.64 9.67
CA HIS A 89 16.41 0.56 8.86
C HIS A 89 16.20 -0.83 8.24
N ASP A 90 17.28 -1.56 7.98
CA ASP A 90 17.21 -2.96 7.53
C ASP A 90 16.67 -3.85 8.65
N ASP A 91 17.15 -3.67 9.88
CA ASP A 91 16.70 -4.44 11.04
C ASP A 91 15.24 -4.12 11.38
N VAL A 92 14.85 -2.83 11.37
CA VAL A 92 13.45 -2.42 11.54
C VAL A 92 12.56 -3.09 10.50
N PHE A 93 12.96 -3.09 9.22
CA PHE A 93 12.17 -3.67 8.15
C PHE A 93 12.05 -5.20 8.28
N GLU A 94 13.12 -5.91 8.66
CA GLU A 94 13.06 -7.35 8.96
C GLU A 94 12.07 -7.65 10.10
N HIS A 95 12.10 -6.86 11.17
CA HIS A 95 11.16 -7.01 12.28
C HIS A 95 9.71 -6.70 11.88
N GLU A 96 9.47 -5.71 11.01
CA GLU A 96 8.14 -5.43 10.46
C GLU A 96 7.63 -6.58 9.59
N ILE A 97 8.48 -7.16 8.74
CA ILE A 97 8.11 -8.36 7.95
C ILE A 97 7.72 -9.51 8.89
N ASN A 98 8.47 -9.70 9.97
CA ASN A 98 8.22 -10.76 10.94
C ASN A 98 6.94 -10.51 11.76
N ASP A 99 6.64 -9.27 12.12
CA ASP A 99 5.38 -8.90 12.75
C ASP A 99 4.19 -9.18 11.81
N LEU A 100 4.31 -8.82 10.53
CA LEU A 100 3.28 -9.08 9.51
C LEU A 100 2.98 -10.57 9.27
N ILE A 101 3.92 -11.46 9.59
CA ILE A 101 3.65 -12.91 9.54
C ILE A 101 2.68 -13.33 10.66
N ASN A 102 2.76 -12.66 11.82
CA ASN A 102 1.94 -12.96 13.00
C ASN A 102 0.65 -12.14 13.05
N THR A 103 0.69 -10.92 12.52
CA THR A 103 -0.38 -9.94 12.53
C THR A 103 -0.94 -9.81 11.10
N MET A 104 -2.22 -10.14 10.91
CA MET A 104 -2.92 -10.21 9.60
C MET A 104 -2.61 -9.04 8.63
N PRO A 105 -2.77 -9.24 7.30
CA PRO A 105 -1.97 -8.61 6.24
C PRO A 105 -2.26 -7.13 5.91
N SER A 106 -2.97 -6.35 6.73
CA SER A 106 -3.43 -5.01 6.30
C SER A 106 -2.33 -3.94 6.16
N HIS A 107 -1.06 -4.24 6.46
CA HIS A 107 0.03 -3.24 6.48
C HIS A 107 1.27 -3.56 5.62
N TYR A 108 1.24 -4.59 4.76
CA TYR A 108 2.44 -5.03 4.01
C TYR A 108 3.02 -3.98 3.04
N GLU A 109 2.17 -3.23 2.34
CA GLU A 109 2.61 -2.19 1.40
C GLU A 109 3.25 -1.00 2.11
N ALA A 110 2.68 -0.63 3.27
CA ALA A 110 3.13 0.51 4.06
C ALA A 110 4.53 0.30 4.64
N ALA A 111 4.82 -0.91 5.15
CA ALA A 111 6.16 -1.27 5.64
C ALA A 111 7.22 -1.17 4.53
N ARG A 112 6.93 -1.74 3.36
CA ARG A 112 7.83 -1.67 2.19
C ARG A 112 8.04 -0.24 1.72
N ASP A 113 6.96 0.53 1.55
CA ASP A 113 7.05 1.90 1.04
C ASP A 113 7.82 2.80 2.00
N TRP A 114 7.65 2.60 3.32
CA TRP A 114 8.44 3.28 4.34
C TRP A 114 9.92 2.91 4.28
N TYR A 115 10.24 1.62 4.18
CA TYR A 115 11.62 1.17 4.04
C TYR A 115 12.28 1.74 2.78
N ARG A 116 11.58 1.74 1.65
CA ARG A 116 12.05 2.37 0.40
C ARG A 116 12.33 3.87 0.59
N GLU A 117 11.48 4.57 1.32
CA GLU A 117 11.67 6.00 1.61
C GLU A 117 12.92 6.23 2.48
N MET A 118 13.08 5.47 3.56
CA MET A 118 14.22 5.60 4.48
C MET A 118 15.54 5.15 3.86
N ALA A 119 15.50 4.15 2.97
CA ALA A 119 16.65 3.63 2.26
C ALA A 119 16.96 4.41 0.97
N SER A 120 16.25 5.48 0.64
CA SER A 120 16.41 6.19 -0.64
C SER A 120 17.83 6.72 -0.88
N ASP A 121 18.54 7.14 0.17
CA ASP A 121 19.91 7.67 0.07
C ASP A 121 20.99 6.57 0.01
N ILE A 122 20.74 5.42 0.63
CA ILE A 122 21.74 4.34 0.82
C ILE A 122 21.44 3.07 0.02
N GLY A 123 20.27 2.99 -0.61
CA GLY A 123 19.76 1.81 -1.30
C GLY A 123 19.19 0.75 -0.36
N MET A 124 18.20 0.00 -0.89
CA MET A 124 17.61 -1.15 -0.21
C MET A 124 18.57 -2.35 -0.23
N HIS A 125 18.53 -3.16 0.82
CA HIS A 125 19.37 -4.35 0.94
C HIS A 125 18.79 -5.51 0.12
N VAL A 126 19.60 -6.12 -0.75
CA VAL A 126 19.16 -7.19 -1.68
C VAL A 126 18.45 -8.35 -0.97
N ASP A 127 19.04 -8.87 0.11
CA ASP A 127 18.49 -10.02 0.83
C ASP A 127 17.14 -9.72 1.48
N LEU A 128 16.94 -8.49 1.96
CA LEU A 128 15.67 -8.09 2.56
C LEU A 128 14.58 -7.86 1.52
N VAL A 129 14.94 -7.30 0.36
CA VAL A 129 13.99 -7.18 -0.76
C VAL A 129 13.51 -8.56 -1.20
N ARG A 130 14.42 -9.52 -1.37
CA ARG A 130 14.07 -10.92 -1.69
C ARG A 130 13.24 -11.59 -0.59
N TYR A 131 13.63 -11.41 0.67
CA TYR A 131 12.90 -11.94 1.82
C TYR A 131 11.47 -11.39 1.86
N TRP A 132 11.31 -10.07 1.68
CA TRP A 132 10.01 -9.42 1.61
C TRP A 132 9.17 -9.96 0.45
N MET A 133 9.73 -10.06 -0.76
CA MET A 133 9.01 -10.56 -1.94
C MET A 133 8.50 -11.99 -1.72
N ARG A 134 9.35 -12.85 -1.16
CA ARG A 134 8.98 -14.24 -0.86
C ARG A 134 7.89 -14.32 0.19
N THR A 135 8.04 -13.58 1.29
CA THR A 135 7.06 -13.57 2.38
C THR A 135 5.73 -12.99 1.92
N ALA A 136 5.73 -11.86 1.19
CA ALA A 136 4.52 -11.26 0.64
C ALA A 136 3.79 -12.21 -0.32
N ALA A 137 4.51 -12.92 -1.19
CA ALA A 137 3.92 -13.92 -2.07
C ALA A 137 3.24 -15.05 -1.26
N LEU A 138 3.90 -15.57 -0.22
CA LEU A 138 3.33 -16.62 0.63
C LEU A 138 2.07 -16.15 1.36
N LEU A 139 2.10 -14.95 1.95
CA LEU A 139 0.96 -14.40 2.69
C LEU A 139 -0.26 -14.13 1.79
N VAL A 140 -0.03 -13.67 0.55
CA VAL A 140 -1.13 -13.35 -0.37
C VAL A 140 -1.64 -14.57 -1.14
N THR A 141 -0.91 -15.69 -1.16
CA THR A 141 -1.27 -16.91 -1.90
C THR A 141 -2.72 -17.38 -1.69
N PRO A 142 -3.29 -17.37 -0.46
CA PRO A 142 -4.69 -17.78 -0.26
C PRO A 142 -5.70 -16.88 -0.98
N VAL A 143 -5.35 -15.60 -1.22
CA VAL A 143 -6.24 -14.61 -1.81
C VAL A 143 -5.95 -14.41 -3.31
N ALA A 144 -4.68 -14.22 -3.69
CA ALA A 144 -4.24 -13.97 -5.07
C ALA A 144 -3.20 -15.04 -5.51
N PRO A 145 -3.64 -16.29 -5.75
CA PRO A 145 -2.73 -17.41 -5.99
C PRO A 145 -1.95 -17.31 -7.32
N HIS A 146 -2.53 -16.74 -8.38
CA HIS A 146 -1.85 -16.69 -9.68
C HIS A 146 -0.72 -15.64 -9.69
N PHE A 147 -1.00 -14.48 -9.09
CA PHE A 147 -0.05 -13.42 -8.81
C PHE A 147 1.08 -13.91 -7.90
N ALA A 148 0.73 -14.59 -6.79
CA ALA A 148 1.72 -15.14 -5.87
C ALA A 148 2.60 -16.20 -6.54
N GLU A 149 2.01 -17.10 -7.33
CA GLU A 149 2.74 -18.11 -8.11
C GLU A 149 3.70 -17.44 -9.10
N HIS A 150 3.26 -16.42 -9.82
CA HIS A 150 4.13 -15.71 -10.78
C HIS A 150 5.33 -15.04 -10.09
N ILE A 151 5.13 -14.39 -8.94
CA ILE A 151 6.25 -13.85 -8.16
C ILE A 151 7.20 -14.98 -7.74
N TYR A 152 6.65 -16.07 -7.20
CA TYR A 152 7.44 -17.14 -6.60
C TYR A 152 8.25 -17.95 -7.61
N SER A 153 7.61 -18.42 -8.69
CA SER A 153 8.23 -19.31 -9.67
C SER A 153 8.85 -18.56 -10.85
N THR A 154 8.26 -17.45 -11.31
CA THR A 154 8.78 -16.73 -12.49
C THR A 154 9.81 -15.68 -12.09
N ILE A 155 9.46 -14.78 -11.15
CA ILE A 155 10.32 -13.66 -10.77
C ILE A 155 11.47 -14.13 -9.86
N LEU A 156 11.14 -14.82 -8.77
CA LEU A 156 12.12 -15.34 -7.81
C LEU A 156 12.78 -16.66 -8.24
N LYS A 157 12.31 -17.27 -9.36
CA LYS A 157 12.86 -18.51 -9.92
C LYS A 157 12.93 -19.67 -8.92
N SER A 158 11.94 -19.76 -8.04
CA SER A 158 11.84 -20.87 -7.09
C SER A 158 11.64 -22.19 -7.83
N PRO A 159 12.26 -23.30 -7.39
CA PRO A 159 12.25 -24.57 -8.11
C PRO A 159 10.91 -25.31 -8.07
N THR A 160 10.00 -24.93 -7.16
CA THR A 160 8.70 -25.55 -6.95
C THR A 160 7.59 -24.51 -6.96
N THR A 161 6.35 -24.96 -7.17
CA THR A 161 5.15 -24.11 -7.04
C THR A 161 4.97 -23.61 -5.61
N ILE A 162 4.43 -22.40 -5.47
CA ILE A 162 4.12 -21.81 -4.16
C ILE A 162 3.05 -22.62 -3.41
N GLN A 163 2.24 -23.41 -4.12
CA GLN A 163 1.19 -24.24 -3.53
C GLN A 163 1.74 -25.34 -2.59
N ASN A 164 3.01 -25.71 -2.76
CA ASN A 164 3.69 -26.67 -1.88
C ASN A 164 4.53 -26.00 -0.79
N ALA A 165 4.58 -24.66 -0.77
CA ALA A 165 5.36 -23.93 0.20
C ALA A 165 4.65 -23.91 1.57
N LEU A 166 5.45 -23.96 2.63
CA LEU A 166 4.94 -23.80 3.99
C LEU A 166 4.69 -22.33 4.31
N TRP A 167 3.83 -22.08 5.31
CA TRP A 167 3.64 -20.75 5.86
C TRP A 167 4.98 -20.15 6.31
N PRO A 168 5.26 -18.87 6.02
CA PRO A 168 6.52 -18.25 6.40
C PRO A 168 6.67 -18.28 7.92
N THR A 169 7.87 -18.65 8.38
CA THR A 169 8.22 -18.65 9.81
C THR A 169 9.40 -17.70 10.01
N PRO A 170 9.30 -16.70 10.89
CA PRO A 170 10.41 -15.79 11.18
C PRO A 170 11.65 -16.56 11.65
N GLU A 171 12.82 -16.26 11.07
CA GLU A 171 14.09 -16.85 11.51
C GLU A 171 14.53 -16.31 12.88
N LYS A 172 14.14 -15.07 13.19
CA LYS A 172 14.44 -14.40 14.46
C LYS A 172 13.13 -14.05 15.18
N PRO A 173 13.11 -14.14 16.53
CA PRO A 173 11.99 -13.62 17.30
C PRO A 173 11.87 -12.11 17.09
N MET A 174 10.63 -11.62 17.15
CA MET A 174 10.33 -10.20 17.06
C MET A 174 10.85 -9.45 18.29
N ASP A 175 11.50 -8.30 18.09
CA ASP A 175 11.83 -7.36 19.16
C ASP A 175 10.85 -6.19 19.12
N GLU A 176 9.92 -6.19 20.08
CA GLU A 176 8.91 -5.14 20.23
C GLU A 176 9.52 -3.75 20.44
N THR A 177 10.70 -3.69 21.08
CA THR A 177 11.40 -2.41 21.36
C THR A 177 11.79 -1.70 20.07
N ILE A 178 12.25 -2.46 19.07
CA ILE A 178 12.66 -1.92 17.77
C ILE A 178 11.44 -1.38 17.00
N LEU A 179 10.31 -2.10 17.06
CA LEU A 179 9.06 -1.69 16.40
C LEU A 179 8.46 -0.45 17.05
N GLU A 180 8.46 -0.37 18.39
CA GLU A 180 8.02 0.82 19.13
C GLU A 180 8.90 2.03 18.81
N ALA A 181 10.23 1.84 18.78
CA ALA A 181 11.17 2.90 18.40
C ALA A 181 10.93 3.38 16.96
N ALA A 182 10.68 2.46 16.03
CA ALA A 182 10.36 2.79 14.63
C ALA A 182 9.01 3.53 14.52
N SER A 183 8.00 3.10 15.27
CA SER A 183 6.69 3.75 15.35
C SER A 183 6.81 5.19 15.88
N TYR A 184 7.60 5.38 16.94
CA TYR A 184 7.89 6.71 17.50
C TYR A 184 8.60 7.61 16.49
N MET A 185 9.61 7.09 15.80
CA MET A 185 10.34 7.81 14.76
C MET A 185 9.40 8.25 13.63
N ARG A 186 8.56 7.33 13.11
CA ARG A 186 7.53 7.62 12.11
C ARG A 186 6.57 8.71 12.57
N GLY A 187 6.08 8.60 13.81
CA GLY A 187 5.19 9.58 14.42
C GLY A 187 5.80 10.97 14.44
N THR A 188 7.06 11.07 14.84
CA THR A 188 7.79 12.34 14.94
C THR A 188 8.02 12.96 13.56
N VAL A 189 8.46 12.17 12.57
CA VAL A 189 8.63 12.64 11.18
C VAL A 189 7.30 13.16 10.62
N LYS A 190 6.21 12.44 10.83
CA LYS A 190 4.86 12.87 10.41
C LYS A 190 4.49 14.21 11.06
N THR A 191 4.67 14.35 12.37
CA THR A 191 4.39 15.60 13.09
C THR A 191 5.19 16.78 12.53
N ILE A 192 6.47 16.59 12.23
CA ILE A 192 7.32 17.63 11.63
C ILE A 192 6.77 18.06 10.27
N ARG A 193 6.44 17.10 9.39
CA ARG A 193 5.88 17.36 8.05
C ARG A 193 4.54 18.08 8.12
N ASP A 194 3.68 17.69 9.06
CA ASP A 194 2.38 18.32 9.28
C ASP A 194 2.53 19.78 9.73
N VAL A 195 3.45 20.04 10.67
CA VAL A 195 3.78 21.40 11.15
C VAL A 195 4.37 22.25 10.03
N GLU A 196 5.31 21.72 9.24
CA GLU A 196 5.90 22.43 8.11
C GLU A 196 4.84 22.81 7.06
N THR A 197 3.98 21.86 6.71
CA THR A 197 2.88 22.09 5.77
C THR A 197 1.91 23.15 6.28
N ALA A 198 1.59 23.13 7.58
CA ALA A 198 0.76 24.14 8.21
C ALA A 198 1.43 25.53 8.16
N LEU A 199 2.72 25.61 8.47
CA LEU A 199 3.49 26.85 8.43
C LEU A 199 3.53 27.43 7.01
N LEU A 200 3.78 26.61 5.98
CA LEU A 200 3.76 27.04 4.58
C LEU A 200 2.39 27.60 4.17
N LYS A 201 1.29 26.93 4.57
CA LYS A 201 -0.08 27.43 4.34
C LYS A 201 -0.32 28.76 5.05
N MET A 202 0.17 28.94 6.27
CA MET A 202 0.06 30.20 7.01
C MET A 202 0.85 31.34 6.32
N LEU A 203 2.08 31.07 5.87
CA LEU A 203 2.91 32.02 5.14
C LEU A 203 2.28 32.42 3.79
N GLN A 204 1.70 31.47 3.06
CA GLN A 204 0.96 31.73 1.81
C GLN A 204 -0.27 32.61 2.06
N LYS A 205 -1.07 32.32 3.10
CA LYS A 205 -2.21 33.16 3.50
C LYS A 205 -1.78 34.58 3.90
N ALA A 206 -0.66 34.72 4.62
CA ALA A 206 -0.11 36.02 5.01
C ALA A 206 0.37 36.85 3.79
N LYS A 207 1.02 36.21 2.80
CA LYS A 207 1.39 36.84 1.53
C LYS A 207 0.16 37.26 0.71
N GLY A 208 -0.88 36.41 0.66
CA GLY A 208 -2.15 36.73 0.01
C GLY A 208 -2.86 37.94 0.61
N LYS A 209 -2.89 38.04 1.95
CA LYS A 209 -3.44 39.20 2.67
C LYS A 209 -2.66 40.49 2.41
N LYS A 210 -1.32 40.43 2.36
CA LYS A 210 -0.48 41.60 1.98
C LYS A 210 -0.75 42.06 0.55
N GLY A 211 -0.91 41.13 -0.40
CA GLY A 211 -1.26 41.45 -1.80
C GLY A 211 -2.63 42.09 -1.96
N GLN A 212 -3.63 41.60 -1.21
CA GLN A 212 -4.98 42.19 -1.19
C GLN A 212 -4.98 43.60 -0.60
N ASN A 213 -4.30 43.82 0.53
CA ASN A 213 -4.19 45.15 1.14
C ASN A 213 -3.48 46.17 0.21
N ALA A 214 -2.43 45.75 -0.49
CA ALA A 214 -1.72 46.59 -1.46
C ALA A 214 -2.61 46.95 -2.67
N GLN A 215 -3.40 46.00 -3.19
CA GLN A 215 -4.37 46.26 -4.27
C GLN A 215 -5.53 47.16 -3.81
N GLN A 216 -5.96 47.03 -2.56
CA GLN A 216 -7.03 47.85 -1.99
C GLN A 216 -6.58 49.29 -1.75
N MET A 217 -5.34 49.49 -1.27
CA MET A 217 -4.72 50.82 -1.20
C MET A 217 -4.52 51.43 -2.60
N ALA A 218 -3.99 50.68 -3.58
CA ALA A 218 -3.81 51.20 -4.94
C ALA A 218 -5.15 51.61 -5.61
N ARG A 219 -6.24 50.89 -5.32
CA ARG A 219 -7.59 51.22 -5.79
C ARG A 219 -8.18 52.44 -5.09
N SER A 220 -7.93 52.65 -3.80
CA SER A 220 -8.38 53.85 -3.07
C SER A 220 -7.64 55.10 -3.53
N THR A 221 -6.31 55.02 -3.75
CA THR A 221 -5.50 56.14 -4.27
C THR A 221 -5.87 56.52 -5.71
N ARG A 222 -6.32 55.57 -6.53
CA ARG A 222 -6.85 55.87 -7.88
C ARG A 222 -8.23 56.53 -7.86
N ARG A 223 -9.06 56.27 -6.84
CA ARG A 223 -10.38 56.91 -6.69
C ARG A 223 -10.29 58.35 -6.17
N SER A 224 -9.31 58.68 -5.33
CA SER A 224 -9.10 60.05 -4.82
C SER A 224 -8.42 61.01 -5.79
N ARG A 225 -7.99 60.54 -6.97
CA ARG A 225 -7.31 61.32 -8.02
C ARG A 225 -8.16 61.59 -9.26
N ARG A 226 -9.45 61.23 -9.28
CA ARG A 226 -10.38 61.65 -10.33
C ARG A 226 -11.11 62.91 -9.83
N PRO A 227 -10.95 64.07 -10.50
CA PRO A 227 -11.70 65.28 -10.19
C PRO A 227 -13.19 65.13 -10.47
#